data_AF-A0A1Q8A402-F1
#
_entry.id   AF-A0A1Q8A402-F1
#
_cell.length_a   1.000
_cell.length_b   1.000
_cell.length_c   1.000
_cell.angle_alpha   90.00
_cell.angle_beta   90.00
_cell.angle_gamma   90.00
#
_symmetry.space_group_name_H-M   'P 1'
#
loop_
_entity.id
_entity.type
_entity.pdbx_description
1 polymer ?
#
loop_
_entity_poly.entity_id
_entity_poly.type
_entity_poly.pdbx_seq_one_letter_code
_entity_poly.pdbx_strand_id
1 'polypeptide(L)'
;MDVTFNKHSIEVPADVATWGELLTWLETGYVKAGQCITHVYLGGAETLNYRDALTCDQDLETAGLIAVECGDFDTVVTESMEELDREVKAAVVLTGEIVRLLENRQEEEAYNRLAQLLDYIRIFYAVFSEDLGWSEAADVEISRTEFSTILERALIQLIAAQENRMWVSICDVLEYEITPVLESWQKLVERTRAHIN
;
A
#
# COMPACT_ATOMS: atom_id res chain seq x y z
N MET A 1 -25.56 10.98 -19.81
CA MET A 1 -24.46 10.46 -18.98
C MET A 1 -25.06 9.45 -18.05
N ASP A 2 -24.49 8.25 -18.00
CA ASP A 2 -25.00 7.16 -17.19
C ASP A 2 -24.06 6.97 -15.98
N VAL A 3 -24.55 7.35 -14.81
CA VAL A 3 -23.82 7.21 -13.54
C VAL A 3 -24.50 6.16 -12.69
N THR A 4 -23.71 5.21 -12.20
CA THR A 4 -24.16 4.19 -11.25
C THR A 4 -23.44 4.34 -9.92
N PHE A 5 -24.19 4.25 -8.83
CA PHE A 5 -23.68 4.25 -7.47
C PHE A 5 -24.15 2.99 -6.76
N ASN A 6 -23.23 2.14 -6.29
CA ASN A 6 -23.54 0.82 -5.75
C ASN A 6 -24.48 0.00 -6.67
N LYS A 7 -24.20 0.00 -7.98
CA LYS A 7 -24.98 -0.70 -9.02
C LYS A 7 -26.39 -0.16 -9.25
N HIS A 8 -26.73 0.99 -8.66
CA HIS A 8 -28.00 1.69 -8.89
C HIS A 8 -27.76 2.91 -9.77
N SER A 9 -28.56 3.07 -10.82
CA SER A 9 -28.54 4.28 -11.65
C SER A 9 -29.00 5.47 -10.82
N ILE A 10 -28.31 6.60 -10.96
CA ILE A 10 -28.64 7.84 -10.26
C ILE A 10 -28.78 8.98 -11.27
N GLU A 11 -29.64 9.95 -10.97
CA GLU A 11 -29.78 11.18 -11.77
C GLU A 11 -28.82 12.24 -11.23
N VAL A 12 -27.89 12.68 -12.07
CA VAL A 12 -26.90 13.71 -11.72
C VAL A 12 -27.47 15.11 -12.02
N PRO A 13 -27.32 16.09 -11.12
CA PRO A 13 -27.73 17.46 -11.37
C PRO A 13 -27.05 18.09 -12.59
N ALA A 14 -27.77 18.95 -13.30
CA ALA A 14 -27.28 19.54 -14.55
C ALA A 14 -26.14 20.56 -14.37
N ASP A 15 -25.93 21.04 -13.15
CA ASP A 15 -24.85 21.96 -12.77
C ASP A 15 -23.54 21.25 -12.40
N VAL A 16 -23.53 19.92 -12.38
CA VAL A 16 -22.32 19.11 -12.18
C VAL A 16 -21.68 18.82 -13.54
N ALA A 17 -20.54 19.45 -13.82
CA ALA A 17 -19.83 19.37 -15.10
C ALA A 17 -18.57 18.49 -15.05
N THR A 18 -17.89 18.42 -13.90
CA THR A 18 -16.61 17.71 -13.76
C THR A 18 -16.70 16.50 -12.83
N TRP A 19 -15.75 15.58 -12.95
CA TRP A 19 -15.63 14.45 -12.02
C TRP A 19 -15.47 14.92 -10.56
N GLY A 20 -14.69 15.98 -10.30
CA GLY A 20 -14.52 16.52 -8.96
C GLY A 20 -15.81 17.06 -8.35
N GLU A 21 -16.65 17.71 -9.16
CA GLU A 21 -17.98 18.18 -8.74
C GLU A 21 -18.92 16.99 -8.46
N LEU A 22 -18.90 15.97 -9.32
CA LEU A 22 -19.70 14.75 -9.12
C LEU A 22 -19.28 14.02 -7.85
N LEU A 23 -17.97 13.88 -7.62
CA LEU A 23 -17.42 13.25 -6.44
C LEU A 23 -17.90 13.99 -5.18
N THR A 24 -17.78 15.31 -5.15
CA THR A 24 -18.24 16.14 -4.03
C THR A 24 -19.74 15.97 -3.77
N TRP A 25 -20.53 15.93 -4.84
CA TRP A 25 -21.98 15.75 -4.75
C TRP A 25 -22.35 14.35 -4.23
N LEU A 26 -21.68 13.30 -4.72
CA LEU A 26 -21.85 11.93 -4.24
C LEU A 26 -21.50 11.81 -2.74
N GLU A 27 -20.38 12.40 -2.31
CA GLU A 27 -19.95 12.39 -0.92
C GLU A 27 -20.92 13.12 0.01
N THR A 28 -21.54 14.19 -0.48
CA THR A 28 -22.49 14.98 0.33
C THR A 28 -23.87 14.34 0.41
N GLY A 29 -24.32 13.66 -0.66
CA GLY A 29 -25.71 13.21 -0.81
C GLY A 29 -25.94 11.70 -0.78
N TYR A 30 -24.95 10.90 -1.17
CA TYR A 30 -25.10 9.45 -1.38
C TYR A 30 -24.24 8.60 -0.46
N VAL A 31 -23.00 9.03 -0.19
CA VAL A 31 -22.12 8.34 0.76
C VAL A 31 -22.69 8.55 2.16
N LYS A 32 -23.10 7.47 2.82
CA LYS A 32 -23.64 7.54 4.19
C LYS A 32 -22.51 7.72 5.19
N ALA A 33 -22.85 8.24 6.37
CA ALA A 33 -21.94 8.25 7.51
C ALA A 33 -21.40 6.83 7.77
N GLY A 34 -20.08 6.70 7.90
CA GLY A 34 -19.39 5.41 8.06
C GLY A 34 -19.08 4.68 6.75
N GLN A 35 -19.43 5.24 5.58
CA GLN A 35 -19.05 4.66 4.29
C GLN A 35 -17.93 5.45 3.62
N CYS A 36 -17.16 4.78 2.76
CA CYS A 36 -16.16 5.39 1.91
C CYS A 36 -16.28 4.86 0.48
N ILE A 37 -15.78 5.64 -0.49
CA ILE A 37 -15.67 5.19 -1.88
C ILE A 37 -14.50 4.21 -1.98
N THR A 38 -14.81 3.01 -2.45
CA THR A 38 -13.88 1.88 -2.59
C THR A 38 -13.41 1.70 -4.02
N HIS A 39 -14.30 1.88 -5.00
CA HIS A 39 -13.96 1.74 -6.42
C HIS A 39 -14.60 2.86 -7.23
N VAL A 40 -13.87 3.36 -8.20
CA VAL A 40 -14.34 4.34 -9.19
C VAL A 40 -13.95 3.83 -10.57
N TYR A 41 -14.91 3.79 -11.48
CA TYR A 41 -14.70 3.43 -12.87
C TYR A 41 -15.12 4.60 -13.75
N LEU A 42 -14.18 5.14 -14.53
CA LEU A 42 -14.42 6.17 -15.54
C LEU A 42 -14.20 5.54 -16.91
N GLY A 43 -15.19 5.64 -17.81
CA GLY A 43 -15.14 5.02 -19.14
C GLY A 43 -15.09 3.49 -19.10
N GLY A 44 -15.50 2.87 -17.99
CA GLY A 44 -15.44 1.42 -17.76
C GLY A 44 -14.08 0.90 -17.30
N ALA A 45 -13.07 1.75 -17.11
CA ALA A 45 -11.78 1.38 -16.53
C ALA A 45 -11.68 1.87 -15.08
N GLU A 46 -11.12 1.04 -14.20
CA GLU A 46 -10.91 1.42 -12.80
C GLU A 46 -9.89 2.56 -12.71
N THR A 47 -10.27 3.60 -11.98
CA THR A 47 -9.50 4.83 -11.78
C THR A 47 -9.03 4.88 -10.33
N LEU A 48 -7.80 4.45 -10.09
CA LEU A 48 -7.23 4.35 -8.74
C LEU A 48 -6.98 5.74 -8.11
N ASN A 49 -6.46 6.69 -8.89
CA ASN A 49 -6.17 8.05 -8.44
C ASN A 49 -7.34 9.00 -8.68
N TYR A 50 -8.56 8.55 -8.38
CA TYR A 50 -9.78 9.31 -8.68
C TYR A 50 -9.86 10.67 -7.95
N ARG A 51 -9.02 10.93 -6.95
CA ARG A 51 -8.95 12.24 -6.26
C ARG A 51 -7.85 13.16 -6.77
N ASP A 52 -7.03 12.70 -7.70
CA ASP A 52 -5.97 13.54 -8.27
C ASP A 52 -6.56 14.75 -9.01
N ALA A 53 -5.88 15.90 -8.96
CA ALA A 53 -6.36 17.15 -9.54
C ALA A 53 -6.68 17.02 -11.03
N LEU A 54 -5.83 16.35 -11.81
CA LEU A 54 -6.05 16.18 -13.25
C LEU A 54 -7.27 15.30 -13.54
N THR A 55 -7.53 14.33 -12.67
CA THR A 55 -8.71 13.45 -12.79
C THR A 55 -9.97 14.20 -12.38
N CYS A 56 -9.91 15.00 -11.31
CA CYS A 56 -11.02 15.83 -10.84
C CYS A 56 -11.45 16.88 -11.89
N ASP A 57 -10.50 17.43 -12.66
CA ASP A 57 -10.76 18.40 -13.73
C ASP A 57 -11.35 17.77 -15.00
N GLN A 58 -11.50 16.44 -15.06
CA GLN A 58 -12.04 15.76 -16.24
C GLN A 58 -13.53 16.07 -16.43
N ASP A 59 -13.88 16.53 -17.65
CA ASP A 59 -15.26 16.76 -18.07
C ASP A 59 -16.07 15.45 -18.10
N LEU A 60 -17.21 15.46 -17.42
CA LEU A 60 -18.11 14.31 -17.33
C LEU A 60 -18.68 13.88 -18.68
N GLU A 61 -18.88 14.83 -19.60
CA GLU A 61 -19.34 14.54 -20.96
C GLU A 61 -18.39 13.60 -21.72
N THR A 62 -17.09 13.65 -21.37
CA THR A 62 -16.04 12.84 -21.98
C THR A 62 -15.73 11.56 -21.21
N ALA A 63 -16.15 11.47 -19.95
CA ALA A 63 -15.86 10.36 -19.05
C ALA A 63 -16.66 9.08 -19.38
N GLY A 64 -17.69 9.15 -20.21
CA GLY A 64 -18.46 7.98 -20.65
C GLY A 64 -19.29 7.34 -19.53
N LEU A 65 -19.16 6.02 -19.34
CA LEU A 65 -19.83 5.27 -18.27
C LEU A 65 -19.09 5.49 -16.95
N ILE A 66 -19.82 5.94 -15.93
CA ILE A 66 -19.28 6.17 -14.59
C ILE A 66 -19.91 5.19 -13.60
N ALA A 67 -19.08 4.46 -12.87
CA ALA A 67 -19.53 3.62 -11.77
C ALA A 67 -18.74 3.92 -10.50
N VAL A 68 -19.45 4.06 -9.38
CA VAL A 68 -18.87 4.29 -8.06
C VAL A 68 -19.39 3.24 -7.10
N GLU A 69 -18.50 2.57 -6.38
CA GLU A 69 -18.83 1.61 -5.35
C GLU A 69 -18.33 2.10 -4.00
N CYS A 70 -19.17 1.96 -2.98
CA CYS A 70 -18.87 2.31 -1.60
C CYS A 70 -18.92 1.09 -0.69
N GLY A 71 -17.97 1.04 0.23
CA GLY A 71 -17.91 0.08 1.31
C GLY A 71 -18.18 0.74 2.66
N ASP A 72 -18.32 -0.10 3.67
CA ASP A 72 -18.24 0.32 5.07
C ASP A 72 -16.77 0.62 5.41
N PHE A 73 -16.50 1.82 5.95
CA PHE A 73 -15.15 2.30 6.19
C PHE A 73 -14.39 1.41 7.17
N ASP A 74 -15.03 1.04 8.28
CA ASP A 74 -14.41 0.22 9.33
C ASP A 74 -14.05 -1.17 8.79
N THR A 75 -14.92 -1.74 7.95
CA THR A 75 -14.67 -3.01 7.26
C THR A 75 -13.47 -2.89 6.31
N VAL A 76 -13.45 -1.87 5.45
CA VAL A 76 -12.36 -1.64 4.48
C VAL A 76 -11.02 -1.45 5.17
N VAL A 77 -10.99 -0.65 6.25
CA VAL A 77 -9.78 -0.43 7.04
C VAL A 77 -9.32 -1.72 7.70
N THR A 78 -10.24 -2.47 8.32
CA THR A 78 -9.91 -3.75 8.97
C THR A 78 -9.31 -4.75 7.99
N GLU A 79 -9.97 -4.97 6.86
CA GLU A 79 -9.52 -5.90 5.82
C GLU A 79 -8.16 -5.47 5.22
N SER A 80 -7.98 -4.17 4.95
CA SER A 80 -6.71 -3.63 4.45
C SER A 80 -5.56 -3.82 5.45
N MET A 81 -5.83 -3.63 6.75
CA MET A 81 -4.84 -3.86 7.81
C MET A 81 -4.51 -5.34 8.00
N GLU A 82 -5.47 -6.25 7.81
CA GLU A 82 -5.23 -7.69 7.82
C GLU A 82 -4.43 -8.15 6.60
N GLU A 83 -4.67 -7.59 5.42
CA GLU A 83 -3.86 -7.83 4.24
C GLU A 83 -2.43 -7.31 4.42
N LEU A 84 -2.26 -6.08 4.89
CA LEU A 84 -0.93 -5.52 5.16
C LEU A 84 -0.16 -6.35 6.20
N ASP A 85 -0.80 -6.81 7.27
CA ASP A 85 -0.17 -7.69 8.28
C ASP A 85 0.32 -9.00 7.65
N ARG A 86 -0.49 -9.61 6.78
CA ARG A 86 -0.12 -10.84 6.06
C ARG A 86 1.05 -10.62 5.11
N GLU A 87 1.03 -9.55 4.32
CA GLU A 87 2.09 -9.26 3.34
C GLU A 87 3.42 -8.91 4.04
N VAL A 88 3.39 -8.13 5.13
CA VAL A 88 4.62 -7.83 5.88
C VAL A 88 5.20 -9.11 6.51
N LYS A 89 4.35 -9.97 7.10
CA LYS A 89 4.77 -11.30 7.60
C LYS A 89 5.38 -12.16 6.51
N ALA A 90 4.77 -12.19 5.33
CA ALA A 90 5.29 -12.93 4.19
C ALA A 90 6.68 -12.42 3.77
N ALA A 91 6.89 -11.10 3.78
CA ALA A 91 8.20 -10.52 3.48
C ALA A 91 9.27 -10.86 4.54
N VAL A 92 8.91 -10.89 5.83
CA VAL A 92 9.82 -11.35 6.90
C VAL A 92 10.22 -12.82 6.67
N VAL A 93 9.26 -13.69 6.33
CA VAL A 93 9.59 -15.10 6.01
C VAL A 93 10.47 -15.20 4.77
N LEU A 94 10.22 -14.37 3.76
CA LEU A 94 10.96 -14.34 2.50
C LEU A 94 12.45 -14.02 2.70
N THR A 95 12.81 -13.17 3.67
CA THR A 95 14.24 -12.89 3.94
C THR A 95 14.98 -14.18 4.34
N GLY A 96 14.40 -14.97 5.24
CA GLY A 96 14.96 -16.26 5.66
C GLY A 96 14.99 -17.30 4.54
N GLU A 97 14.00 -17.30 3.64
CA GLU A 97 14.01 -18.16 2.46
C GLU A 97 15.16 -17.82 1.50
N ILE A 98 15.41 -16.52 1.27
CA ILE A 98 16.53 -16.05 0.43
C ILE A 98 17.86 -16.50 1.03
N VAL A 99 18.07 -16.27 2.33
CA VAL A 99 19.29 -16.71 3.04
C VAL A 99 19.50 -18.21 2.85
N ARG A 100 18.46 -19.02 3.12
CA ARG A 100 18.53 -20.48 2.96
C ARG A 100 18.87 -20.88 1.52
N LEU A 101 18.32 -20.20 0.51
CA LEU A 101 18.64 -20.48 -0.89
C LEU A 101 20.10 -20.15 -1.21
N LEU A 102 20.63 -19.03 -0.71
CA LEU A 102 22.04 -18.65 -0.87
C LEU A 102 22.98 -19.64 -0.19
N GLU A 103 22.68 -20.05 1.05
CA GLU A 103 23.46 -21.08 1.77
C GLU A 103 23.50 -22.41 1.03
N ASN A 104 22.39 -22.78 0.36
CA ASN A 104 22.28 -23.99 -0.46
C ASN A 104 22.80 -23.80 -1.90
N ARG A 105 23.45 -22.68 -2.21
CA ARG A 105 23.99 -22.34 -3.54
C ARG A 105 22.95 -22.30 -4.65
N GLN A 106 21.70 -22.01 -4.32
CA GLN A 106 20.59 -21.82 -5.26
C GLN A 106 20.47 -20.33 -5.61
N GLU A 107 21.55 -19.75 -6.14
CA GLU A 107 21.68 -18.29 -6.34
C GLU A 107 20.61 -17.70 -7.28
N GLU A 108 20.30 -18.38 -8.38
CA GLU A 108 19.31 -17.88 -9.36
C GLU A 108 17.92 -17.70 -8.71
N GLU A 109 17.45 -18.71 -7.98
CA GLU A 109 16.18 -18.63 -7.27
C GLU A 109 16.25 -17.61 -6.12
N ALA A 110 17.37 -17.55 -5.40
CA ALA A 110 17.58 -16.54 -4.35
C ALA A 110 17.45 -15.12 -4.90
N TYR A 111 18.01 -14.84 -6.08
CA TYR A 111 17.92 -13.52 -6.71
C TYR A 111 16.52 -13.19 -7.23
N ASN A 112 15.78 -14.19 -7.73
CA ASN A 112 14.37 -14.00 -8.08
C ASN A 112 13.54 -13.63 -6.84
N ARG A 113 13.77 -14.32 -5.73
CA ARG A 113 13.12 -14.02 -4.43
C ARG A 113 13.55 -12.67 -3.86
N LEU A 114 14.82 -12.30 -4.03
CA LEU A 114 15.33 -11.00 -3.63
C LEU A 114 14.65 -9.86 -4.41
N ALA A 115 14.42 -10.03 -5.72
CA ALA A 115 13.67 -9.06 -6.50
C ALA A 115 12.23 -8.90 -5.98
N GLN A 116 11.55 -10.02 -5.69
CA GLN A 116 10.22 -10.01 -5.08
C GLN A 116 10.21 -9.27 -3.73
N LEU A 117 11.22 -9.49 -2.87
CA LEU A 117 11.35 -8.80 -1.60
C LEU A 117 11.52 -7.29 -1.78
N LEU A 118 12.34 -6.86 -2.75
CA LEU A 118 12.55 -5.43 -3.03
C LEU A 118 11.26 -4.75 -3.52
N ASP A 119 10.43 -5.46 -4.28
CA ASP A 119 9.11 -4.96 -4.68
C ASP A 119 8.18 -4.78 -3.48
N TYR A 120 8.17 -5.74 -2.53
CA TYR A 120 7.44 -5.57 -1.27
C TYR A 120 7.94 -4.39 -0.46
N ILE A 121 9.26 -4.27 -0.28
CA ILE A 121 9.87 -3.14 0.45
C ILE A 121 9.46 -1.81 -0.19
N ARG A 122 9.43 -1.71 -1.51
CA ARG A 122 8.99 -0.49 -2.22
C ARG A 122 7.53 -0.14 -1.89
N ILE A 123 6.63 -1.12 -1.89
CA ILE A 123 5.22 -0.92 -1.57
C ILE A 123 5.06 -0.52 -0.10
N PHE A 124 5.68 -1.26 0.82
CA PHE A 124 5.62 -0.97 2.24
C PHE A 124 6.20 0.40 2.56
N TYR A 125 7.32 0.78 1.94
CA TYR A 125 7.90 2.10 2.13
C TYR A 125 6.89 3.21 1.81
N ALA A 126 6.17 3.09 0.69
CA ALA A 126 5.14 4.05 0.32
C ALA A 126 4.00 4.11 1.35
N VAL A 127 3.59 2.97 1.92
CA VAL A 127 2.53 2.90 2.94
C VAL A 127 3.00 3.49 4.28
N PHE A 128 4.18 3.10 4.76
CA PHE A 128 4.69 3.51 6.07
C PHE A 128 5.30 4.92 6.08
N SER A 129 5.62 5.49 4.91
CA SER A 129 6.03 6.89 4.81
C SER A 129 4.87 7.87 4.99
N GLU A 130 3.64 7.43 4.72
CA GLU A 130 2.45 8.25 4.88
C GLU A 130 2.01 8.34 6.34
N ASP A 131 1.47 9.50 6.72
CA ASP A 131 0.93 9.72 8.06
C ASP A 131 -0.52 9.22 8.15
N LEU A 132 -0.67 7.90 8.24
CA LEU A 132 -1.97 7.22 8.31
C LEU A 132 -2.50 7.06 9.75
N GLY A 133 -1.94 7.79 10.72
CA GLY A 133 -2.33 7.68 12.13
C GLY A 133 -1.80 6.42 12.82
N TRP A 134 -0.61 5.95 12.42
CA TRP A 134 0.04 4.77 12.98
C TRP A 134 0.16 4.81 14.51
N SER A 135 -0.15 3.70 15.16
CA SER A 135 -0.04 3.57 16.62
C SER A 135 1.40 3.25 17.04
N GLU A 136 2.26 4.28 17.04
CA GLU A 136 3.61 4.19 17.58
C GLU A 136 3.60 4.12 19.11
N ALA A 137 4.41 3.23 19.69
CA ALA A 137 4.62 3.21 21.14
C ALA A 137 6.07 3.58 21.48
N ALA A 138 6.30 3.97 22.73
CA ALA A 138 7.60 4.44 23.19
C ALA A 138 8.69 3.35 23.25
N ASP A 139 8.34 2.08 23.02
CA ASP A 139 9.21 0.91 23.13
C ASP A 139 9.60 0.29 21.77
N VAL A 140 9.28 0.94 20.64
CA VAL A 140 9.66 0.41 19.33
C VAL A 140 11.17 0.56 19.13
N GLU A 141 11.81 -0.54 18.73
CA GLU A 141 13.27 -0.61 18.50
C GLU A 141 13.75 0.31 17.37
N ILE A 142 12.92 0.48 16.34
CA ILE A 142 13.14 1.42 15.24
C ILE A 142 11.92 2.33 15.12
N SER A 143 12.11 3.64 15.34
CA SER A 143 11.01 4.60 15.19
C SER A 143 10.64 4.82 13.72
N ARG A 144 9.41 5.29 13.46
CA ARG A 144 8.95 5.56 12.08
C ARG A 144 9.83 6.57 11.36
N THR A 145 10.30 7.57 12.09
CA THR A 145 11.21 8.60 11.56
C THR A 145 12.57 8.05 11.15
N GLU A 146 12.96 6.88 11.67
CA GLU A 146 14.26 6.25 11.37
C GLU A 146 14.17 5.24 10.22
N PHE A 147 12.98 4.74 9.87
CA PHE A 147 12.80 3.71 8.83
C PHE A 147 13.49 4.09 7.52
N SER A 148 13.26 5.30 7.00
CA SER A 148 13.86 5.72 5.73
C SER A 148 15.38 5.70 5.78
N THR A 149 15.98 6.18 6.87
CA THR A 149 17.44 6.27 7.01
C THR A 149 18.07 4.88 7.13
N ILE A 150 17.48 4.00 7.95
CA ILE A 150 17.98 2.64 8.15
C ILE A 150 17.82 1.82 6.88
N LEU A 151 16.65 1.90 6.24
CA LEU A 151 16.38 1.19 5.00
C LEU A 151 17.29 1.65 3.86
N GLU A 152 17.50 2.96 3.70
CA GLU A 152 18.45 3.50 2.72
C GLU A 152 19.85 2.90 2.93
N ARG A 153 20.34 2.92 4.17
CA ARG A 153 21.63 2.34 4.52
C ARG A 153 21.69 0.84 4.20
N ALA A 154 20.64 0.08 4.54
CA ALA A 154 20.56 -1.35 4.26
C ALA A 154 20.60 -1.63 2.75
N LEU A 155 19.84 -0.88 1.95
CA LEU A 155 19.78 -1.02 0.49
C LEU A 155 21.13 -0.66 -0.17
N ILE A 156 21.84 0.37 0.32
CA ILE A 156 23.19 0.70 -0.16
C ILE A 156 24.16 -0.47 0.11
N GLN A 157 24.11 -1.05 1.30
CA GLN A 157 24.94 -2.22 1.64
C GLN A 157 24.60 -3.43 0.77
N LEU A 158 23.30 -3.66 0.52
CA LEU A 158 22.83 -4.75 -0.35
C LEU A 158 23.34 -4.58 -1.78
N ILE A 159 23.23 -3.39 -2.36
CA ILE A 159 23.74 -3.08 -3.71
C ILE A 159 25.23 -3.37 -3.77
N ALA A 160 26.01 -2.87 -2.80
CA ALA A 160 27.44 -3.13 -2.75
C ALA A 160 27.77 -4.64 -2.65
N ALA A 161 27.00 -5.40 -1.87
CA ALA A 161 27.17 -6.85 -1.76
C ALA A 161 26.85 -7.58 -3.08
N GLN A 162 25.79 -7.15 -3.80
CA GLN A 162 25.42 -7.68 -5.11
C GLN A 162 26.47 -7.39 -6.18
N GLU A 163 26.96 -6.15 -6.25
CA GLU A 163 28.00 -5.74 -7.22
C GLU A 163 29.30 -6.54 -7.07
N ASN A 164 29.67 -6.83 -5.82
CA ASN A 164 30.86 -7.61 -5.50
C ASN A 164 30.60 -9.13 -5.47
N ARG A 165 29.37 -9.58 -5.75
CA ARG A 165 28.94 -10.99 -5.74
C ARG A 165 29.25 -11.70 -4.41
N MET A 166 29.13 -10.99 -3.30
CA MET A 166 29.40 -11.50 -1.95
C MET A 166 28.10 -11.97 -1.31
N TRP A 167 27.69 -13.22 -1.58
CA TRP A 167 26.43 -13.76 -1.06
C TRP A 167 26.35 -13.78 0.46
N VAL A 168 27.47 -13.97 1.16
CA VAL A 168 27.53 -13.89 2.64
C VAL A 168 27.12 -12.50 3.12
N SER A 169 27.62 -11.45 2.46
CA SER A 169 27.25 -10.07 2.79
C SER A 169 25.79 -9.75 2.44
N ILE A 170 25.22 -10.41 1.43
CA ILE A 170 23.78 -10.32 1.14
C ILE A 170 22.98 -10.93 2.31
N CYS A 171 23.39 -12.11 2.81
CA CYS A 171 22.76 -12.71 3.98
C CYS A 171 22.86 -11.79 5.20
N ASP A 172 24.04 -11.26 5.50
CA ASP A 172 24.24 -10.35 6.64
C ASP A 172 23.31 -9.13 6.57
N VAL A 173 23.19 -8.50 5.40
CA VAL A 173 22.30 -7.35 5.21
C VAL A 173 20.82 -7.76 5.34
N LEU A 174 20.43 -8.91 4.81
CA LEU A 174 19.06 -9.40 4.94
C LEU A 174 18.69 -9.70 6.40
N GLU A 175 19.57 -10.39 7.13
CA GLU A 175 19.31 -10.82 8.51
C GLU A 175 19.39 -9.68 9.51
N TYR A 176 20.41 -8.81 9.40
CA TYR A 176 20.73 -7.84 10.45
C TYR A 176 20.27 -6.41 10.15
N GLU A 177 19.93 -6.09 8.90
CA GLU A 177 19.54 -4.72 8.52
C GLU A 177 18.11 -4.68 7.96
N ILE A 178 17.74 -5.57 7.03
CA ILE A 178 16.41 -5.56 6.39
C ILE A 178 15.34 -6.22 7.28
N THR A 179 15.60 -7.43 7.79
CA THR A 179 14.61 -8.17 8.61
C THR A 179 14.14 -7.36 9.82
N PRO A 180 15.03 -6.69 10.60
CA PRO A 180 14.59 -5.87 11.74
C PRO A 180 13.66 -4.70 11.36
N VAL A 181 13.85 -4.11 10.17
CA VAL A 181 12.94 -3.07 9.66
C VAL A 181 11.56 -3.66 9.36
N LEU A 182 11.51 -4.81 8.66
CA LEU A 182 10.26 -5.49 8.36
C LEU A 182 9.51 -5.94 9.63
N GLU A 183 10.22 -6.46 10.63
CA GLU A 183 9.64 -6.82 11.93
C GLU A 183 9.12 -5.60 12.69
N SER A 184 9.81 -4.46 12.58
CA SER A 184 9.35 -3.20 13.18
C SER A 184 8.07 -2.69 12.50
N TRP A 185 7.99 -2.78 11.17
CA TRP A 185 6.75 -2.52 10.42
C TRP A 185 5.63 -3.48 10.83
N GLN A 186 5.92 -4.77 10.95
CA GLN A 186 4.93 -5.76 11.39
C GLN A 186 4.33 -5.39 12.76
N LYS A 187 5.19 -5.07 13.74
CA LYS A 187 4.75 -4.63 15.07
C LYS A 187 3.87 -3.39 15.01
N LEU A 188 4.18 -2.45 14.11
CA LEU A 188 3.39 -1.23 13.91
C LEU A 188 1.99 -1.54 13.38
N VAL A 189 1.89 -2.44 12.39
CA VAL A 189 0.61 -2.89 11.82
C VAL A 189 -0.22 -3.64 12.86
N GLU A 190 0.40 -4.60 13.57
CA GLU A 190 -0.28 -5.39 14.61
C GLU A 190 -0.86 -4.51 15.72
N ARG A 191 -0.11 -3.49 16.18
CA ARG A 191 -0.57 -2.54 17.18
C ARG A 191 -1.68 -1.64 16.67
N THR A 192 -1.53 -1.10 15.47
CA THR A 192 -2.55 -0.24 14.86
C THR A 192 -3.86 -1.02 14.66
N ARG A 193 -3.78 -2.27 14.20
CA ARG A 193 -4.95 -3.16 14.12
C ARG A 193 -5.60 -3.42 15.48
N ALA A 194 -4.80 -3.61 16.54
CA ALA A 194 -5.31 -3.79 17.89
C ALA A 194 -5.94 -2.52 18.49
N HIS A 195 -5.64 -1.34 17.94
CA HIS A 195 -6.26 -0.07 18.34
C HIS A 195 -7.58 0.22 17.61
N ILE A 196 -7.71 -0.32 16.39
CA ILE A 196 -8.92 -0.17 15.55
C ILE A 196 -10.04 -1.15 15.97
N ASN A 197 -9.68 -2.32 16.51
CA ASN A 197 -10.61 -3.33 17.07
C ASN A 197 -10.97 -3.06 18.53
#